data_AF-A0A969I4X3-F1
#
_entry.id   AF-A0A969I4X3-F1
#
_cell.length_a   1.000
_cell.length_b   1.000
_cell.length_c   1.000
_cell.angle_alpha   90.00
_cell.angle_beta   90.00
_cell.angle_gamma   90.00
#
_symmetry.space_group_name_H-M   'P 1'
#
loop_
_entity.id
_entity.type
_entity.pdbx_description
1 polymer ?
#
loop_
_entity_poly.entity_id
_entity_poly.type
_entity_poly.pdbx_seq_one_letter_code
_entity_poly.pdbx_strand_id
1 'polypeptide(L)'
;MRKTFISTLVELATRDRRVLLLTGDLGYTVLEPFAQQFPDRFFNVGVAEQNMVGLAAGLADAGFLPFLYSIATFASLRPYEFLRNGAILPQLPVRVIAVGGGFEYGHAGSTHHGLEDIGVMRLQPGLAAIAPADYQQARSALLATWDWPQPVYYRLGKDDRNLVPDLDGRFAAGQVQCLGEGRDVLLVTMGSIAREVVAAAAALRAVGIDSTVAIAASLNPAPLEPLVAV
;
A
#
# COMPACT_ATOMS: atom_id res chain seq x y z
N MET A 1 -0.76 -9.43 -2.68
CA MET A 1 -1.30 -8.23 -3.35
C MET A 1 -0.42 -7.76 -4.52
N ARG A 2 0.83 -8.24 -4.63
CA ARG A 2 1.77 -7.88 -5.70
C ARG A 2 1.26 -8.16 -7.12
N LYS A 3 0.67 -9.34 -7.36
CA LYS A 3 0.14 -9.70 -8.69
C LYS A 3 -1.06 -8.83 -9.04
N THR A 4 -1.91 -8.52 -8.07
CA THR A 4 -3.04 -7.62 -8.28
C THR A 4 -2.58 -6.18 -8.51
N PHE A 5 -1.53 -5.73 -7.83
CA PHE A 5 -0.91 -4.45 -8.11
C PHE A 5 -0.43 -4.38 -9.56
N ILE A 6 0.37 -5.35 -10.04
CA ILE A 6 0.94 -5.25 -11.40
C ILE A 6 -0.13 -5.34 -12.48
N SER A 7 -1.15 -6.20 -12.32
CA SER A 7 -2.24 -6.28 -13.29
C SER A 7 -3.07 -4.99 -13.33
N THR A 8 -3.32 -4.38 -12.17
CA THR A 8 -4.00 -3.08 -12.07
C THR A 8 -3.14 -1.97 -12.68
N LEU A 9 -1.83 -1.98 -12.44
CA LEU A 9 -0.91 -0.99 -13.02
C LEU A 9 -0.85 -1.10 -14.56
N VAL A 10 -0.87 -2.31 -15.10
CA VAL A 10 -0.95 -2.54 -16.56
C VAL A 10 -2.26 -1.98 -17.14
N GLU A 11 -3.39 -2.20 -16.46
CA GLU A 11 -4.69 -1.62 -16.82
C GLU A 11 -4.61 -0.08 -16.86
N LEU A 12 -4.04 0.53 -15.81
CA LEU A 12 -3.87 1.98 -15.71
C LEU A 12 -2.93 2.53 -16.79
N ALA A 13 -1.79 1.89 -17.01
CA ALA A 13 -0.81 2.31 -18.00
C ALA A 13 -1.30 2.16 -19.44
N THR A 14 -2.26 1.27 -19.70
CA THR A 14 -2.94 1.18 -20.99
C THR A 14 -3.79 2.43 -21.25
N ARG A 15 -4.38 3.02 -20.20
CA ARG A 15 -5.28 4.17 -20.27
C ARG A 15 -4.54 5.51 -20.19
N ASP A 16 -3.43 5.57 -19.46
CA ASP A 16 -2.66 6.79 -19.23
C ASP A 16 -1.17 6.59 -19.55
N ARG A 17 -0.67 7.41 -20.48
CA ARG A 17 0.73 7.38 -20.93
C ARG A 17 1.71 7.92 -19.89
N ARG A 18 1.22 8.69 -18.91
CA ARG A 18 2.03 9.26 -17.82
C ARG A 18 2.52 8.19 -16.84
N VAL A 19 1.85 7.03 -16.76
CA VAL A 19 2.20 5.96 -15.81
C VAL A 19 3.55 5.35 -16.17
N LEU A 20 4.49 5.41 -15.23
CA LEU A 20 5.82 4.80 -15.30
C LEU A 20 6.02 3.83 -14.12
N LEU A 21 6.83 2.79 -14.30
CA LEU A 21 7.21 1.86 -13.24
C LEU A 21 8.72 1.88 -13.03
N LEU A 22 9.14 2.17 -11.79
CA LEU A 22 10.52 2.18 -11.36
C LEU A 22 10.72 1.09 -10.30
N THR A 23 11.81 0.33 -10.37
CA THR A 23 12.16 -0.70 -9.37
C THR A 23 13.62 -0.64 -8.95
N GLY A 24 13.89 -1.03 -7.70
CA GLY A 24 15.23 -1.10 -7.12
C GLY A 24 15.85 -2.50 -7.21
N ASP A 25 16.07 -3.01 -8.42
CA ASP A 25 16.58 -4.36 -8.72
C ASP A 25 15.87 -5.53 -8.03
N LEU A 26 14.54 -5.42 -7.95
CA LEU A 26 13.70 -6.46 -7.34
C LEU A 26 12.36 -6.59 -8.08
N GLY A 27 11.57 -7.59 -7.68
CA GLY A 27 10.25 -7.84 -8.29
C GLY A 27 10.29 -8.73 -9.52
N TYR A 28 11.39 -9.46 -9.73
CA TYR A 28 11.46 -10.52 -10.72
C TYR A 28 10.29 -11.51 -10.54
N THR A 29 9.76 -12.04 -11.64
CA THR A 29 8.50 -12.80 -11.82
C THR A 29 7.19 -12.05 -11.56
N VAL A 30 7.25 -10.82 -11.04
CA VAL A 30 6.07 -9.99 -10.77
C VAL A 30 5.94 -8.87 -11.79
N LEU A 31 7.02 -8.15 -12.12
CA LEU A 31 6.96 -6.91 -12.90
C LEU A 31 7.05 -7.12 -14.42
N GLU A 32 7.38 -8.34 -14.87
CA GLU A 32 7.55 -8.70 -16.29
C GLU A 32 6.35 -8.33 -17.16
N PRO A 33 5.08 -8.52 -16.73
CA PRO A 33 3.94 -8.11 -17.55
C PRO A 33 3.98 -6.63 -17.94
N PHE A 34 4.37 -5.76 -17.00
CA PHE A 34 4.50 -4.33 -17.27
C PHE A 34 5.72 -4.05 -18.14
N ALA A 35 6.88 -4.63 -17.82
CA ALA A 35 8.12 -4.40 -18.55
C ALA A 35 8.05 -4.87 -20.01
N GLN A 36 7.35 -5.99 -20.28
CA GLN A 36 7.16 -6.52 -21.63
C GLN A 36 6.19 -5.67 -22.44
N GLN A 37 5.11 -5.18 -21.83
CA GLN A 37 4.08 -4.42 -22.53
C GLN A 37 4.48 -2.94 -22.72
N PHE A 38 5.25 -2.38 -21.80
CA PHE A 38 5.64 -0.97 -21.78
C PHE A 38 7.14 -0.79 -21.50
N PRO A 39 8.03 -1.34 -22.35
CA PRO A 39 9.48 -1.32 -22.10
C PRO A 39 10.04 0.10 -21.93
N ASP A 40 9.55 1.06 -22.71
CA ASP A 40 9.99 2.47 -22.63
C ASP A 40 9.48 3.22 -21.39
N ARG A 41 8.65 2.57 -20.56
CA ARG A 41 8.08 3.14 -19.33
C ARG A 41 8.46 2.35 -18.07
N PHE A 42 9.36 1.39 -18.22
CA PHE A 42 9.89 0.56 -17.14
C PHE A 42 11.36 0.88 -16.90
N PHE A 43 11.72 1.20 -15.65
CA PHE A 43 13.09 1.54 -15.27
C PHE A 43 13.53 0.69 -14.09
N ASN A 44 14.56 -0.14 -14.30
CA ASN A 44 15.31 -0.73 -13.19
C ASN A 44 16.45 0.23 -12.83
N VAL A 45 16.40 0.82 -11.63
CA VAL A 45 17.36 1.83 -11.15
C VAL A 45 18.51 1.19 -10.35
N GLY A 46 18.55 -0.14 -10.25
CA GLY A 46 19.51 -0.84 -9.41
C GLY A 46 19.17 -0.72 -7.91
N VAL A 47 20.03 -1.24 -7.04
CA VAL A 47 19.88 -1.12 -5.57
C VAL A 47 20.25 0.30 -5.11
N ALA A 48 19.44 1.29 -5.53
CA ALA A 48 19.69 2.71 -5.37
C ALA A 48 18.37 3.48 -5.09
N GLU A 49 17.64 3.11 -4.04
CA GLU A 49 16.29 3.61 -3.78
C GLU A 49 16.23 5.13 -3.58
N GLN A 50 17.27 5.75 -3.04
CA GLN A 50 17.38 7.21 -2.95
C GLN A 50 17.39 7.86 -4.34
N ASN A 51 18.22 7.35 -5.25
CA ASN A 51 18.26 7.80 -6.65
C ASN A 51 16.95 7.51 -7.37
N MET A 52 16.33 6.37 -7.09
CA MET A 52 15.03 5.99 -7.63
C MET A 52 13.95 7.03 -7.27
N VAL A 53 13.94 7.50 -6.01
CA VAL A 53 13.03 8.58 -5.57
C VAL A 53 13.37 9.92 -6.22
N GLY A 54 14.66 10.27 -6.32
CA GLY A 54 15.08 11.50 -7.01
C GLY A 54 14.66 11.53 -8.48
N LEU A 55 14.84 10.40 -9.20
CA LEU A 55 14.36 10.23 -10.57
C LEU A 55 12.84 10.35 -10.64
N ALA A 56 12.11 9.71 -9.73
CA ALA A 56 10.65 9.80 -9.69
C ALA A 56 10.16 11.23 -9.44
N ALA A 57 10.79 11.99 -8.54
CA ALA A 57 10.45 13.38 -8.30
C ALA A 57 10.59 14.22 -9.58
N GLY A 58 11.73 14.12 -10.28
CA GLY A 58 11.93 14.84 -11.54
C GLY A 58 10.94 14.43 -12.65
N LEU A 59 10.62 13.13 -12.76
CA LEU A 59 9.62 12.64 -13.70
C LEU A 59 8.22 13.17 -13.37
N ALA A 60 7.85 13.17 -12.09
CA ALA A 60 6.56 13.67 -11.64
C ALA A 60 6.40 15.18 -11.90
N ASP A 61 7.46 15.96 -11.65
CA ASP A 61 7.51 17.40 -11.97
C ASP A 61 7.37 17.66 -13.47
N ALA A 62 7.93 16.78 -14.31
CA ALA A 62 7.77 16.80 -15.76
C ALA A 62 6.38 16.30 -16.26
N GLY A 63 5.44 16.02 -15.36
CA GLY A 63 4.07 15.64 -15.69
C GLY A 63 3.82 14.13 -15.83
N PHE A 64 4.77 13.27 -15.44
CA PHE A 64 4.56 11.83 -15.37
C PHE A 64 3.97 11.39 -14.03
N LEU A 65 3.62 10.11 -13.93
CA LEU A 65 3.01 9.47 -12.77
C LEU A 65 3.83 8.22 -12.38
N PRO A 66 4.95 8.39 -11.67
CA PRO A 66 5.86 7.30 -11.36
C PRO A 66 5.37 6.42 -10.21
N PHE A 67 5.39 5.11 -10.43
CA PHE A 67 5.18 4.07 -9.43
C PHE A 67 6.53 3.46 -9.04
N LEU A 68 6.91 3.63 -7.79
CA LEU A 68 8.14 3.15 -7.18
C LEU A 68 7.88 1.81 -6.50
N TYR A 69 8.45 0.72 -6.99
CA TYR A 69 8.25 -0.61 -6.42
C TYR A 69 9.48 -1.05 -5.62
N SER A 70 9.31 -1.28 -4.32
CA SER A 70 10.37 -1.84 -3.45
C SER A 70 9.79 -2.60 -2.25
N ILE A 71 10.66 -3.26 -1.47
CA ILE A 71 10.29 -3.87 -0.18
C ILE A 71 10.04 -2.75 0.83
N ALA A 72 9.06 -2.90 1.73
CA ALA A 72 8.59 -1.82 2.60
C ALA A 72 9.72 -1.03 3.30
N THR A 73 10.68 -1.71 3.91
CA THR A 73 11.85 -1.10 4.57
C THR A 73 12.69 -0.25 3.61
N PHE A 74 12.90 -0.71 2.38
CA PHE A 74 13.73 -0.03 1.38
C PHE A 74 12.94 1.01 0.57
N ALA A 75 11.62 0.85 0.45
CA ALA A 75 10.73 1.81 -0.17
C ALA A 75 10.52 3.04 0.71
N SER A 76 10.58 2.88 2.04
CA SER A 76 10.26 3.93 3.02
C SER A 76 11.49 4.48 3.75
N LEU A 77 12.19 3.64 4.52
CA LEU A 77 13.20 4.09 5.48
C LEU A 77 14.50 4.51 4.78
N ARG A 78 14.98 3.70 3.83
CA ARG A 78 16.23 3.97 3.11
C ARG A 78 16.20 5.30 2.35
N PRO A 79 15.15 5.65 1.58
CA PRO A 79 15.05 6.92 0.87
C PRO A 79 14.19 7.96 1.59
N TYR A 80 14.04 7.87 2.91
CA TYR A 80 13.08 8.69 3.66
C TYR A 80 13.21 10.20 3.41
N GLU A 81 14.43 10.75 3.50
CA GLU A 81 14.65 12.18 3.31
C GLU A 81 14.43 12.61 1.84
N PHE A 82 14.77 11.74 0.88
CA PHE A 82 14.48 11.96 -0.53
C PHE A 82 12.97 11.97 -0.82
N LEU A 83 12.20 11.09 -0.17
CA LEU A 83 10.73 11.12 -0.26
C LEU A 83 10.18 12.41 0.33
N ARG A 84 10.61 12.75 1.56
CA ARG A 84 10.16 13.95 2.26
C ARG A 84 10.41 15.21 1.44
N ASN A 85 11.64 15.41 1.01
CA ASN A 85 12.06 16.66 0.39
C ASN A 85 11.76 16.69 -1.11
N GLY A 86 11.83 15.54 -1.79
CA GLY A 86 11.70 15.44 -3.24
C GLY A 86 10.27 15.21 -3.73
N ALA A 87 9.46 14.40 -3.04
CA ALA A 87 8.10 14.08 -3.49
C ALA A 87 7.01 14.71 -2.61
N ILE A 88 7.18 14.64 -1.29
CA ILE A 88 6.12 15.00 -0.34
C ILE A 88 6.02 16.50 -0.15
N LEU A 89 7.12 17.18 0.17
CA LEU A 89 7.13 18.62 0.36
C LEU A 89 6.61 19.40 -0.87
N PRO A 90 7.02 19.09 -2.12
CA PRO A 90 6.47 19.74 -3.31
C PRO A 90 5.10 19.17 -3.76
N GLN A 91 4.53 18.20 -3.04
CA GLN A 91 3.24 17.56 -3.36
C GLN A 91 3.20 16.95 -4.76
N LEU A 92 4.27 16.26 -5.16
CA LEU A 92 4.35 15.60 -6.46
C LEU A 92 3.62 14.25 -6.45
N PRO A 93 2.97 13.86 -7.57
CA PRO A 93 2.18 12.64 -7.65
C PRO A 93 3.06 11.38 -7.79
N VAL A 94 3.83 11.06 -6.75
CA VAL A 94 4.66 9.87 -6.69
C VAL A 94 3.90 8.76 -5.95
N ARG A 95 3.92 7.53 -6.49
CA ARG A 95 3.28 6.35 -5.87
C ARG A 95 4.33 5.41 -5.33
N VAL A 96 4.45 5.32 -4.02
CA VAL A 96 5.37 4.39 -3.35
C VAL A 96 4.64 3.08 -3.08
N ILE A 97 5.09 2.01 -3.74
CA ILE A 97 4.56 0.66 -3.64
C ILE A 97 5.51 -0.14 -2.77
N ALA A 98 5.20 -0.18 -1.48
CA ALA A 98 5.97 -0.81 -0.44
C ALA A 98 5.42 -2.20 -0.15
N VAL A 99 6.18 -3.23 -0.50
CA VAL A 99 5.72 -4.61 -0.39
C VAL A 99 6.30 -5.30 0.85
N GLY A 100 5.48 -6.11 1.51
CA GLY A 100 5.87 -7.00 2.60
C GLY A 100 6.04 -6.28 3.91
N GLY A 101 4.99 -5.59 4.35
CA GLY A 101 4.91 -5.04 5.70
C GLY A 101 5.00 -6.12 6.78
N GLY A 102 5.40 -5.74 7.98
CA GLY A 102 5.53 -6.66 9.11
C GLY A 102 6.65 -7.68 8.90
N PHE A 103 6.31 -8.96 9.09
CA PHE A 103 7.24 -10.10 9.02
C PHE A 103 7.13 -10.89 7.71
N GLU A 104 6.50 -10.35 6.66
CA GLU A 104 6.26 -11.11 5.43
C GLU A 104 7.54 -11.49 4.66
N TYR A 105 8.65 -10.79 4.91
CA TYR A 105 9.99 -11.15 4.47
C TYR A 105 10.84 -11.78 5.60
N GLY A 106 10.22 -12.40 6.61
CA GLY A 106 10.92 -12.89 7.81
C GLY A 106 12.08 -13.85 7.56
N HIS A 107 12.00 -14.69 6.52
CA HIS A 107 13.11 -15.58 6.09
C HIS A 107 14.36 -14.83 5.61
N ALA A 108 14.23 -13.55 5.21
CA ALA A 108 15.33 -12.69 4.81
C ALA A 108 15.96 -11.91 5.99
N GLY A 109 15.48 -12.15 7.20
CA GLY A 109 16.02 -11.60 8.44
C GLY A 109 15.52 -10.19 8.78
N SER A 110 16.00 -9.70 9.92
CA SER A 110 15.52 -8.45 10.56
C SER A 110 15.63 -7.21 9.66
N THR A 111 16.59 -7.19 8.74
CA THR A 111 16.80 -6.07 7.80
C THR A 111 15.66 -5.91 6.78
N HIS A 112 14.83 -6.94 6.60
CA HIS A 112 13.70 -6.94 5.68
C HIS A 112 12.34 -6.84 6.39
N HIS A 113 12.32 -6.75 7.71
CA HIS A 113 11.08 -6.53 8.44
C HIS A 113 10.64 -5.08 8.25
N GLY A 114 9.40 -4.87 7.81
CA GLY A 114 8.81 -3.53 7.67
C GLY A 114 7.95 -3.24 8.90
N LEU A 115 8.55 -2.91 10.04
CA LEU A 115 7.81 -2.74 11.31
C LEU A 115 7.44 -1.28 11.56
N GLU A 116 8.30 -0.36 11.14
CA GLU A 116 8.25 1.07 11.45
C GLU A 116 7.68 1.90 10.29
N ASP A 117 7.56 1.30 9.10
CA ASP A 117 7.29 1.97 7.84
C ASP A 117 6.01 2.83 7.89
N ILE A 118 4.91 2.27 8.41
CA ILE A 118 3.66 3.02 8.59
C ILE A 118 3.83 4.19 9.56
N GLY A 119 4.51 3.98 10.68
CA GLY A 119 4.73 5.03 11.67
C GLY A 119 5.50 6.20 11.05
N VAL A 120 6.60 5.91 10.36
CA VAL A 120 7.46 6.91 9.73
C VAL A 120 6.76 7.63 8.58
N MET A 121 6.08 6.90 7.69
CA MET A 121 5.38 7.51 6.55
C MET A 121 4.19 8.35 7.00
N ARG A 122 3.40 7.88 7.98
CA ARG A 122 2.23 8.61 8.48
C ARG A 122 2.58 9.95 9.14
N LEU A 123 3.81 10.11 9.64
CA LEU A 123 4.27 11.40 10.19
C LEU A 123 4.40 12.49 9.13
N GLN A 124 4.41 12.16 7.83
CA GLN A 124 4.62 13.12 6.76
C GLN A 124 3.31 13.83 6.37
N PRO A 125 3.20 15.16 6.57
CA PRO A 125 2.04 15.91 6.13
C PRO A 125 1.90 15.84 4.61
N GLY A 126 0.67 15.69 4.11
CA GLY A 126 0.40 15.63 2.67
C GLY A 126 0.84 14.35 1.97
N LEU A 127 1.28 13.31 2.69
CA LEU A 127 1.45 11.96 2.15
C LEU A 127 0.23 11.11 2.51
N ALA A 128 -0.50 10.61 1.52
CA ALA A 128 -1.52 9.60 1.80
C ALA A 128 -0.86 8.26 2.15
N ALA A 129 -1.36 7.57 3.17
CA ALA A 129 -0.83 6.28 3.61
C ALA A 129 -1.96 5.24 3.64
N ILE A 130 -1.81 4.18 2.85
CA ILE A 130 -2.85 3.18 2.61
C ILE A 130 -2.27 1.77 2.81
N ALA A 131 -2.91 0.97 3.67
CA ALA A 131 -2.53 -0.39 4.00
C ALA A 131 -3.72 -1.34 3.78
N PRO A 132 -4.00 -1.75 2.52
CA PRO A 132 -5.14 -2.60 2.21
C PRO A 132 -5.03 -3.98 2.87
N ALA A 133 -6.17 -4.54 3.26
CA ALA A 133 -6.30 -5.77 4.00
C ALA A 133 -6.09 -7.04 3.15
N ASP A 134 -6.57 -7.02 1.91
CA ASP A 134 -6.37 -8.09 0.93
C ASP A 134 -6.11 -7.56 -0.49
N TYR A 135 -5.97 -8.49 -1.44
CA TYR A 135 -5.69 -8.14 -2.83
C TYR A 135 -6.88 -7.43 -3.53
N GLN A 136 -8.12 -7.71 -3.14
CA GLN A 136 -9.29 -7.05 -3.74
C GLN A 136 -9.36 -5.59 -3.27
N GLN A 137 -9.18 -5.36 -1.97
CA GLN A 137 -9.14 -4.02 -1.40
C GLN A 137 -7.93 -3.24 -1.93
N ALA A 138 -6.79 -3.89 -2.17
CA ALA A 138 -5.64 -3.26 -2.80
C ALA A 138 -5.96 -2.73 -4.20
N ARG A 139 -6.67 -3.50 -5.03
CA ARG A 139 -7.14 -3.04 -6.35
C ARG A 139 -8.05 -1.83 -6.23
N SER A 140 -9.07 -1.89 -5.37
CA SER A 140 -10.00 -0.78 -5.17
C SER A 140 -9.29 0.48 -4.67
N ALA A 141 -8.35 0.33 -3.73
CA ALA A 141 -7.55 1.43 -3.22
C ALA A 141 -6.69 2.06 -4.32
N LEU A 142 -5.99 1.27 -5.13
CA LEU A 142 -5.23 1.75 -6.27
C LEU A 142 -6.14 2.53 -7.24
N LEU A 143 -7.26 1.95 -7.68
CA LEU A 143 -8.19 2.60 -8.62
C LEU A 143 -8.80 3.88 -8.07
N ALA A 144 -9.03 3.99 -6.76
CA ALA A 144 -9.59 5.18 -6.13
C ALA A 144 -8.57 6.31 -5.93
N THR A 145 -7.27 6.03 -5.98
CA THR A 145 -6.23 6.97 -5.51
C THR A 145 -5.02 7.14 -6.45
N TRP A 146 -4.92 6.35 -7.53
CA TRP A 146 -3.75 6.33 -8.40
C TRP A 146 -3.46 7.68 -9.07
N ASP A 147 -4.45 8.54 -9.32
CA ASP A 147 -4.34 9.82 -10.02
C ASP A 147 -4.44 11.04 -9.09
N TRP A 148 -4.43 10.84 -7.77
CA TRP A 148 -4.43 11.93 -6.79
C TRP A 148 -3.25 12.90 -6.95
N PRO A 149 -3.41 14.22 -6.76
CA PRO A 149 -2.30 15.14 -6.97
C PRO A 149 -1.15 14.92 -5.96
N GLN A 150 -1.47 14.63 -4.71
CA GLN A 150 -0.50 14.37 -3.64
C GLN A 150 0.14 12.97 -3.75
N PRO A 151 1.33 12.73 -3.17
CA PRO A 151 1.94 11.40 -3.18
C PRO A 151 1.18 10.40 -2.30
N VAL A 152 1.33 9.12 -2.63
CA VAL A 152 0.66 8.01 -1.92
C VAL A 152 1.65 6.90 -1.61
N TYR A 153 1.64 6.44 -0.36
CA TYR A 153 2.34 5.26 0.12
C TYR A 153 1.35 4.09 0.28
N TYR A 154 1.55 3.03 -0.51
CA TYR A 154 0.78 1.80 -0.42
C TYR A 154 1.62 0.72 0.25
N ARG A 155 1.19 0.25 1.42
CA ARG A 155 1.79 -0.89 2.12
C ARG A 155 1.07 -2.18 1.75
N LEU A 156 1.63 -2.93 0.82
CA LEU A 156 1.03 -4.12 0.26
C LEU A 156 1.58 -5.40 0.88
N GLY A 157 0.71 -6.39 1.04
CA GLY A 157 1.11 -7.76 1.32
C GLY A 157 1.72 -8.46 0.10
N LYS A 158 2.73 -9.28 0.34
CA LYS A 158 3.44 -10.18 -0.58
C LYS A 158 2.53 -11.29 -1.09
N ASP A 159 1.63 -11.82 -0.25
CA ASP A 159 0.71 -12.90 -0.60
C ASP A 159 -0.52 -12.39 -1.36
N ASP A 160 -0.80 -13.01 -2.51
CA ASP A 160 -1.95 -12.74 -3.37
C ASP A 160 -3.14 -13.68 -3.08
N ARG A 161 -2.99 -14.63 -2.15
CA ARG A 161 -4.04 -15.60 -1.78
C ARG A 161 -4.79 -15.21 -0.51
N ASN A 162 -4.27 -14.23 0.22
CA ASN A 162 -4.92 -13.70 1.42
C ASN A 162 -6.18 -12.93 1.01
N LEU A 163 -7.35 -13.38 1.48
CA LEU A 163 -8.65 -12.79 1.23
C LEU A 163 -9.35 -12.61 2.57
N VAL A 164 -9.93 -11.43 2.80
CA VAL A 164 -10.74 -11.17 3.99
C VAL A 164 -12.21 -11.44 3.64
N PRO A 165 -12.87 -12.41 4.31
CA PRO A 165 -14.29 -12.66 4.10
C PRO A 165 -15.15 -11.40 4.33
N ASP A 166 -16.19 -11.25 3.52
CA ASP A 166 -17.19 -10.16 3.60
C ASP A 166 -16.65 -8.73 3.41
N LEU A 167 -15.35 -8.57 3.09
CA LEU A 167 -14.77 -7.27 2.76
C LEU A 167 -15.10 -6.84 1.33
N ASP A 168 -15.21 -7.79 0.40
CA ASP A 168 -15.61 -7.59 -1.00
C ASP A 168 -14.88 -6.45 -1.72
N GLY A 169 -13.60 -6.27 -1.40
CA GLY A 169 -12.78 -5.19 -1.93
C GLY A 169 -13.24 -3.77 -1.58
N ARG A 170 -14.14 -3.59 -0.60
CA ARG A 170 -14.63 -2.27 -0.18
C ARG A 170 -13.46 -1.41 0.30
N PHE A 171 -13.35 -0.21 -0.26
CA PHE A 171 -12.37 0.79 0.15
C PHE A 171 -12.96 2.19 -0.06
N ALA A 172 -12.78 3.05 0.94
CA ALA A 172 -12.98 4.49 0.81
C ALA A 172 -11.94 5.21 1.66
N ALA A 173 -11.31 6.23 1.08
CA ALA A 173 -10.31 7.03 1.78
C ALA A 173 -10.93 7.73 3.00
N GLY A 174 -10.20 7.72 4.11
CA GLY A 174 -10.67 8.30 5.38
C GLY A 174 -11.86 7.58 6.00
N GLN A 175 -12.19 6.36 5.56
CA GLN A 175 -13.26 5.53 6.13
C GLN A 175 -12.71 4.22 6.70
N VAL A 176 -13.45 3.63 7.64
CA VAL A 176 -13.26 2.22 8.07
C VAL A 176 -14.27 1.32 7.37
N GLN A 177 -13.90 0.05 7.18
CA GLN A 177 -14.82 -0.98 6.71
C GLN A 177 -15.10 -1.95 7.85
N CYS A 178 -16.34 -1.94 8.34
CA CYS A 178 -16.78 -2.79 9.43
C CYS A 178 -17.26 -4.15 8.90
N LEU A 179 -16.90 -5.23 9.60
CA LEU A 179 -17.32 -6.59 9.35
C LEU A 179 -17.97 -7.15 10.62
N GLY A 180 -19.17 -7.72 10.45
CA GLY A 180 -20.01 -8.15 11.56
C GLY A 180 -20.54 -6.97 12.40
N GLU A 181 -21.43 -7.31 13.32
CA GLU A 181 -21.95 -6.40 14.34
C GLU A 181 -21.86 -7.09 15.70
N GLY A 182 -21.15 -6.47 16.64
CA GLY A 182 -20.98 -6.96 18.00
C GLY A 182 -20.83 -5.80 18.99
N ARG A 183 -21.16 -6.05 20.26
CA ARG A 183 -21.23 -5.00 21.29
C ARG A 183 -20.18 -5.16 22.40
N ASP A 184 -19.47 -6.27 22.44
CA ASP A 184 -18.56 -6.56 23.55
C ASP A 184 -17.15 -6.00 23.30
N VAL A 185 -16.68 -6.06 22.05
CA VAL A 185 -15.34 -5.56 21.68
C VAL A 185 -15.26 -5.09 20.23
N LEU A 186 -14.55 -3.99 20.01
CA LEU A 186 -14.15 -3.50 18.69
C LEU A 186 -12.70 -3.92 18.39
N LEU A 187 -12.52 -4.69 17.32
CA LEU A 187 -11.21 -5.10 16.81
C LEU A 187 -10.82 -4.19 15.64
N VAL A 188 -9.86 -3.31 15.85
CA VAL A 188 -9.35 -2.42 14.79
C VAL A 188 -8.11 -3.03 14.16
N THR A 189 -8.09 -3.16 12.83
CA THR A 189 -7.00 -3.79 12.09
C THR A 189 -6.71 -3.09 10.77
N MET A 190 -5.56 -3.38 10.18
CA MET A 190 -5.13 -2.87 8.88
C MET A 190 -4.16 -3.86 8.22
N GLY A 191 -4.01 -3.80 6.90
CA GLY A 191 -3.04 -4.64 6.22
C GLY A 191 -3.36 -6.13 6.28
N SER A 192 -2.39 -6.96 5.90
CA SER A 192 -2.54 -8.40 5.70
C SER A 192 -2.93 -9.20 6.96
N ILE A 193 -2.75 -8.65 8.17
CA ILE A 193 -3.19 -9.31 9.41
C ILE A 193 -4.72 -9.31 9.59
N ALA A 194 -5.47 -8.54 8.79
CA ALA A 194 -6.91 -8.43 8.90
C ALA A 194 -7.65 -9.77 8.81
N ARG A 195 -7.19 -10.70 7.98
CA ARG A 195 -7.78 -12.06 7.89
C ARG A 195 -7.70 -12.80 9.23
N GLU A 196 -6.57 -12.66 9.92
CA GLU A 196 -6.33 -13.35 11.18
C GLU A 196 -7.15 -12.72 12.31
N VAL A 197 -7.39 -11.40 12.23
CA VAL A 197 -8.31 -10.70 13.12
C VAL A 197 -9.75 -11.15 12.90
N VAL A 198 -10.19 -11.36 11.65
CA VAL A 198 -11.52 -11.92 11.34
C VAL A 198 -11.65 -13.36 11.86
N ALA A 199 -10.61 -14.18 11.72
CA ALA A 199 -10.60 -15.52 12.30
C ALA A 199 -10.68 -15.49 13.84
N ALA A 200 -9.98 -14.54 14.49
CA ALA A 200 -10.07 -14.33 15.92
C ALA A 200 -11.47 -13.87 16.36
N ALA A 201 -12.12 -12.99 15.59
CA ALA A 201 -13.51 -12.57 15.83
C ALA A 201 -14.49 -13.77 15.80
N ALA A 202 -14.31 -14.70 14.85
CA ALA A 202 -15.10 -15.92 14.79
C ALA A 202 -14.85 -16.84 16.00
N ALA A 203 -13.60 -16.95 16.47
CA ALA A 203 -13.26 -17.70 17.67
C ALA A 203 -13.85 -17.08 18.95
N LEU A 204 -13.86 -15.75 19.07
CA LEU A 204 -14.52 -15.03 20.17
C LEU A 204 -16.03 -15.32 20.20
N ARG A 205 -16.68 -15.30 19.04
CA ARG A 205 -18.10 -15.62 18.92
C ARG A 205 -18.43 -17.03 19.42
N ALA A 206 -17.55 -18.00 19.17
CA ALA A 206 -17.74 -19.38 19.63
C ALA A 206 -17.73 -19.54 21.16
N VAL A 207 -17.18 -18.55 21.90
CA VAL A 207 -17.20 -18.50 23.36
C VAL A 207 -18.16 -17.44 23.92
N GLY A 208 -19.05 -16.90 23.08
CA GLY A 208 -20.10 -15.97 23.48
C GLY A 208 -19.65 -14.51 23.61
N ILE A 209 -18.57 -14.11 22.94
CA ILE A 209 -18.12 -12.72 22.86
C ILE A 209 -18.39 -12.20 21.44
N ASP A 210 -19.32 -11.26 21.31
CA ASP A 210 -19.69 -10.65 20.03
C ASP A 210 -18.79 -9.43 19.74
N SER A 211 -18.15 -9.44 18.58
CA SER A 211 -17.18 -8.42 18.18
C SER A 211 -17.50 -7.79 16.82
N THR A 212 -17.14 -6.52 16.67
CA THR A 212 -17.09 -5.83 15.38
C THR A 212 -15.64 -5.73 14.93
N VAL A 213 -15.33 -6.08 13.67
CA VAL A 213 -13.99 -5.89 13.10
C VAL A 213 -13.99 -4.64 12.21
N ALA A 214 -13.24 -3.60 12.58
CA ALA A 214 -13.07 -2.40 11.79
C ALA A 214 -11.72 -2.42 11.06
N ILE A 215 -11.77 -2.46 9.72
CA ILE A 215 -10.59 -2.39 8.86
C ILE A 215 -10.30 -0.93 8.51
N ALA A 216 -9.21 -0.40 9.05
CA ALA A 216 -8.72 0.95 8.80
C ALA A 216 -7.61 0.93 7.74
N ALA A 217 -7.99 0.72 6.47
CA ALA A 217 -7.02 0.66 5.37
C ALA A 217 -6.43 2.04 5.02
N SER A 218 -7.16 3.13 5.25
CA SER A 218 -6.65 4.51 5.11
C SER A 218 -6.09 4.96 6.45
N LEU A 219 -4.81 5.35 6.51
CA LEU A 219 -4.18 5.86 7.74
C LEU A 219 -3.88 7.35 7.69
N ASN A 220 -3.68 7.87 6.48
CA ASN A 220 -3.68 9.30 6.19
C ASN A 220 -4.42 9.50 4.85
N PRO A 221 -5.60 10.13 4.82
CA PRO A 221 -6.34 10.68 5.97
C PRO A 221 -6.77 9.58 6.96
N ALA A 222 -6.71 9.90 8.26
CA ALA A 222 -7.08 8.99 9.33
C ALA A 222 -8.61 8.95 9.49
N PRO A 223 -9.24 7.76 9.62
CA PRO A 223 -10.69 7.61 9.70
C PRO A 223 -11.19 7.81 11.13
N LEU A 224 -10.78 8.89 11.80
CA LEU A 224 -11.09 9.11 13.22
C LEU A 224 -12.59 9.24 13.46
N GLU A 225 -13.30 10.09 12.71
CA GLU A 225 -14.74 10.27 12.88
C GLU A 225 -15.52 8.98 12.57
N PRO A 226 -15.29 8.29 11.43
CA PRO A 226 -15.94 7.00 11.17
C PRO A 226 -15.63 5.94 12.23
N LEU A 227 -14.40 5.91 12.77
CA LEU A 227 -14.01 4.94 13.79
C LEU A 227 -14.70 5.21 15.14
N VAL A 228 -14.87 6.48 15.52
CA VAL A 228 -15.60 6.87 16.76
C VAL A 228 -17.10 6.54 16.65
N ALA A 229 -17.63 6.45 15.43
CA ALA A 229 -19.03 6.13 15.18
C ALA A 229 -19.36 4.63 15.18
N VAL A 230 -18.35 3.75 15.27
CA VAL A 230 -18.51 2.28 15.38
C VAL A 230 -18.83 1.90 16.82
#